data_AF-A0A1V5T0T3-F1
#
_entry.id   AF-A0A1V5T0T3-F1
#
_cell.length_a   1.000
_cell.length_b   1.000
_cell.length_c   1.000
_cell.angle_alpha   90.00
_cell.angle_beta   90.00
_cell.angle_gamma   90.00
#
_symmetry.space_group_name_H-M   'P 1'
#
loop_
_entity.id
_entity.type
_entity.pdbx_description
1 polymer ?
#
loop_
_entity_poly.entity_id
_entity_poly.type
_entity_poly.pdbx_seq_one_letter_code
_entity_poly.pdbx_strand_id
1 'polypeptide(L)'
;MTIPPNVAYQDLLLELETKTREENRGLWALNEAKANQEKPQFPYIGNKNSKKFHHYFCGSVGNMKEKNKVFFLSREDAIEAGYIPCKRCKP
;
A
#
# COMPACT_ATOMS: atom_id res chain seq x y z
N MET A 1 -0.15 -19.60 36.15
CA MET A 1 -0.35 -19.13 37.54
C MET A 1 -0.24 -17.62 37.51
N THR A 2 -1.33 -16.89 37.67
CA THR A 2 -1.31 -15.43 37.75
C THR A 2 -1.13 -14.97 39.19
N ILE A 3 -0.29 -13.95 39.37
CA ILE A 3 0.08 -13.42 40.68
C ILE A 3 -0.83 -12.19 40.93
N PRO A 4 -1.64 -12.18 42.00
CA PRO A 4 -2.65 -11.16 42.27
C PRO A 4 -2.02 -9.77 42.52
N PRO A 5 -2.69 -8.67 42.10
CA PRO A 5 -3.95 -8.26 42.76
C PRO A 5 -5.17 -8.02 41.86
N ASN A 6 -5.14 -8.32 40.55
CA ASN A 6 -6.33 -8.12 39.70
C ASN A 6 -6.44 -9.14 38.55
N VAL A 7 -7.06 -10.27 38.84
CA VAL A 7 -7.27 -11.39 37.90
C VAL A 7 -8.73 -11.85 37.84
N ALA A 8 -9.65 -11.11 38.46
CA ALA A 8 -11.06 -11.52 38.63
C ALA A 8 -11.80 -11.82 37.31
N TYR A 9 -11.36 -11.22 36.21
CA TYR A 9 -11.97 -11.38 34.89
C TYR A 9 -11.02 -11.99 33.86
N GLN A 10 -9.91 -12.57 34.30
CA GLN A 10 -8.89 -13.08 33.40
C GLN A 10 -9.44 -14.10 32.40
N ASP A 11 -10.21 -15.08 32.87
CA ASP A 11 -10.76 -16.13 32.00
C ASP A 11 -11.79 -15.58 31.01
N LEU A 12 -12.61 -14.62 31.45
CA LEU A 12 -13.57 -13.93 30.58
C LEU A 12 -12.86 -13.14 29.48
N LEU A 13 -11.76 -12.45 29.81
CA LEU A 13 -10.98 -11.70 28.83
C LEU A 13 -10.31 -12.64 27.82
N LEU A 14 -9.86 -13.81 28.24
CA LEU A 14 -9.29 -14.84 27.36
C LEU A 14 -10.33 -15.38 26.36
N GLU A 15 -11.55 -15.69 26.83
CA GLU A 15 -12.63 -16.17 25.95
C GLU A 15 -13.07 -15.10 24.94
N LEU A 16 -13.15 -13.84 25.37
CA LEU A 16 -13.48 -12.73 24.47
C LEU A 16 -12.36 -12.48 23.45
N GLU A 17 -11.09 -12.65 23.84
CA GLU A 17 -9.96 -12.57 22.90
C GLU A 17 -10.07 -13.67 21.84
N THR A 18 -10.30 -14.93 22.23
CA THR A 18 -10.41 -16.03 21.26
C THR A 18 -11.58 -15.82 20.30
N LYS A 19 -12.74 -15.43 20.83
CA LYS A 19 -13.92 -15.15 20.01
C LYS A 19 -13.68 -14.02 19.00
N THR A 20 -13.06 -12.92 19.43
CA THR A 20 -12.79 -11.78 18.53
C THR A 20 -11.71 -12.09 17.50
N ARG A 21 -10.77 -12.98 17.81
CA ARG A 21 -9.78 -13.53 16.87
C ARG A 21 -10.46 -14.43 15.83
N GLU A 22 -11.32 -15.36 16.24
CA GLU A 22 -12.04 -16.25 15.33
C GLU A 22 -13.02 -15.49 14.42
N GLU A 23 -13.67 -14.45 14.95
CA GLU A 23 -14.56 -13.59 14.19
C GLU A 23 -13.80 -12.56 13.31
N ASN A 24 -12.46 -12.52 13.36
CA ASN A 24 -11.61 -11.52 12.68
C ASN A 24 -12.13 -10.09 12.89
N ARG A 25 -12.36 -9.69 14.15
CA ARG A 25 -12.91 -8.38 14.50
C ARG A 25 -11.86 -7.45 15.12
N GLY A 26 -12.00 -6.15 14.86
CA GLY A 26 -11.15 -5.12 15.47
C GLY A 26 -9.69 -5.23 15.02
N LEU A 27 -8.75 -5.28 15.97
CA LEU A 27 -7.32 -5.33 15.69
C LEU A 27 -6.90 -6.59 14.91
N TRP A 28 -7.63 -7.70 15.06
CA TRP A 28 -7.38 -8.94 14.32
C TRP A 28 -7.70 -8.81 12.82
N ALA A 29 -8.69 -7.98 12.46
CA ALA A 29 -9.09 -7.70 11.07
C ALA A 29 -8.10 -6.79 10.32
N LEU A 30 -7.29 -6.01 11.04
CA LEU A 30 -6.41 -5.00 10.44
C LEU A 30 -5.31 -5.61 9.57
N ASN A 31 -4.88 -6.84 9.87
CA ASN A 31 -3.86 -7.53 9.09
C ASN A 31 -4.39 -7.91 7.71
N GLU A 32 -5.64 -8.39 7.62
CA GLU A 32 -6.28 -8.74 6.35
C GLU A 32 -6.61 -7.48 5.54
N ALA A 33 -7.07 -6.41 6.20
CA ALA A 33 -7.32 -5.12 5.56
C ALA A 33 -6.04 -4.49 4.97
N LYS A 34 -4.87 -4.68 5.61
CA LYS A 34 -3.58 -4.26 5.03
C LYS A 34 -3.10 -5.17 3.91
N ALA A 35 -3.37 -6.48 3.99
CA ALA A 35 -3.03 -7.42 2.94
C ALA A 35 -3.83 -7.16 1.65
N ASN A 36 -5.07 -6.68 1.79
CA ASN A 36 -5.94 -6.33 0.66
C ASN A 36 -5.76 -4.87 0.17
N GLN A 37 -4.69 -4.18 0.57
CA GLN A 37 -4.31 -2.93 -0.08
C GLN A 37 -3.91 -3.26 -1.52
N GLU A 38 -4.82 -2.99 -2.44
CA GLU A 38 -4.62 -3.14 -3.88
C GLU A 38 -3.34 -2.42 -4.28
N LYS A 39 -2.27 -3.20 -4.50
CA LYS A 39 -1.03 -2.66 -5.03
C LYS A 39 -1.38 -2.04 -6.38
N PRO A 40 -0.96 -0.79 -6.65
CA PRO A 40 -1.27 -0.16 -7.92
C PRO A 40 -0.77 -1.07 -9.04
N GLN A 41 -1.68 -1.48 -9.93
CA GLN A 41 -1.40 -2.40 -11.04
C GLN A 41 -0.25 -1.88 -11.93
N PHE A 42 -0.04 -0.56 -11.93
CA PHE A 42 1.05 0.14 -12.61
C PHE A 42 1.79 1.06 -11.63
N PRO A 43 2.95 0.63 -11.08
CA PRO A 43 3.70 1.43 -10.12
C PRO A 43 4.39 2.66 -10.74
N TYR A 44 4.52 2.70 -12.07
CA TYR A 44 5.22 3.76 -12.81
C TYR A 44 4.32 4.41 -13.87
N ILE A 45 4.39 5.74 -13.96
CA ILE A 45 3.63 6.56 -14.90
C ILE A 45 4.58 7.51 -15.65
N GLY A 46 4.64 7.37 -16.97
CA GLY A 46 5.36 8.21 -17.90
C GLY A 46 4.54 9.36 -18.47
N ASN A 47 5.20 10.48 -18.77
CA ASN A 47 4.67 11.58 -19.58
C ASN A 47 5.10 11.44 -21.03
N LYS A 48 4.17 11.27 -21.96
CA LYS A 48 4.50 11.21 -23.39
C LYS A 48 5.19 12.49 -23.91
N ASN A 49 4.86 13.65 -23.35
CA ASN A 49 5.40 14.94 -23.81
C ASN A 49 6.80 15.20 -23.27
N SER A 50 7.01 15.07 -21.95
CA SER A 50 8.32 15.34 -21.34
C SER A 50 9.26 14.12 -21.35
N LYS A 51 8.77 12.95 -21.76
CA LYS A 51 9.46 11.65 -21.67
C LYS A 51 10.01 11.37 -20.27
N LYS A 52 9.33 11.84 -19.22
CA LYS A 52 9.73 11.59 -17.83
C LYS A 52 8.77 10.61 -17.19
N PHE A 53 9.30 9.62 -16.46
CA PHE A 53 8.47 8.72 -15.67
C PHE A 53 8.61 8.97 -14.17
N HIS A 54 7.53 8.65 -13.47
CA HIS A 54 7.27 8.96 -12.07
C HIS A 54 6.66 7.74 -11.38
N HIS A 55 6.71 7.68 -10.05
CA HIS A 55 5.89 6.73 -9.31
C HIS A 55 4.39 7.08 -9.38
N TYR A 56 3.52 6.08 -9.23
CA TYR A 56 2.06 6.25 -9.19
C TYR A 56 1.62 7.36 -8.22
N PHE A 57 2.23 7.41 -7.02
CA PHE A 57 1.91 8.37 -5.96
C PHE A 57 2.65 9.72 -6.08
N CYS A 58 3.46 9.94 -7.13
CA CYS A 58 4.23 11.18 -7.28
C CYS A 58 3.27 12.33 -7.65
N GLY A 59 3.25 13.42 -6.87
CA GLY A 59 2.30 14.54 -7.08
C GLY A 59 2.38 15.21 -8.46
N SER A 60 3.48 15.03 -9.20
CA SER A 60 3.58 15.46 -10.61
C SER A 60 2.60 14.74 -11.53
N VAL A 61 2.19 13.51 -11.19
CA VAL A 61 1.23 12.71 -11.96
C VAL A 61 -0.15 13.35 -11.97
N GLY A 62 -0.58 13.94 -10.85
CA GLY A 62 -1.86 14.65 -10.76
C GLY A 62 -1.96 15.84 -11.71
N ASN A 63 -0.83 16.47 -12.02
CA ASN A 63 -0.75 17.61 -12.94
C ASN A 63 -0.64 17.18 -14.42
N MET A 64 -0.50 15.89 -14.71
CA MET A 64 -0.44 15.38 -16.08
C MET A 64 -1.84 15.27 -16.68
N LYS A 65 -1.99 15.71 -17.93
CA LYS A 65 -3.18 15.41 -18.73
C LYS A 65 -3.28 13.90 -18.96
N GLU A 66 -4.47 13.33 -18.82
CA GLU A 66 -4.71 11.88 -18.96
C GLU A 66 -4.19 11.32 -20.30
N LYS A 67 -4.41 12.06 -21.40
CA LYS A 67 -3.90 11.72 -22.74
C LYS A 67 -2.37 11.59 -22.85
N ASN A 68 -1.64 12.15 -21.90
CA ASN A 68 -0.18 12.11 -21.87
C ASN A 68 0.36 11.08 -20.87
N LYS A 69 -0.50 10.41 -20.09
CA LYS A 69 -0.10 9.38 -19.12
C LYS A 69 0.14 8.07 -19.84
N VAL A 70 1.30 7.47 -19.60
CA VAL A 70 1.68 6.14 -20.09
C VAL A 70 1.98 5.29 -18.87
N PHE A 71 1.38 4.11 -18.77
CA PHE A 71 1.52 3.24 -17.60
C PHE A 71 2.59 2.18 -17.86
N PHE A 72 3.47 1.96 -16.88
CA PHE A 72 4.54 0.97 -16.94
C PHE A 72 4.49 0.06 -15.71
N LEU A 73 4.80 -1.22 -15.94
CA LEU A 73 4.89 -2.25 -14.90
C LEU A 73 6.27 -2.22 -14.25
N SER A 74 7.33 -2.10 -15.06
CA SER A 74 8.71 -2.11 -14.61
C SER A 74 9.44 -0.81 -14.93
N ARG A 75 10.48 -0.54 -14.16
CA ARG A 75 11.39 0.58 -14.39
C ARG A 75 12.16 0.40 -15.69
N GLU A 76 12.60 -0.82 -15.99
CA GLU A 76 13.33 -1.10 -17.23
C GLU A 76 12.49 -0.83 -18.48
N ASP A 77 11.21 -1.21 -18.49
CA ASP A 77 10.30 -0.96 -19.60
C ASP A 77 10.20 0.54 -19.93
N ALA A 78 10.11 1.38 -18.89
CA ALA A 78 10.07 2.82 -19.05
C ALA A 78 11.37 3.36 -19.66
N ILE A 79 12.51 2.83 -19.24
CA ILE A 79 13.83 3.26 -19.73
C ILE A 79 14.06 2.78 -21.17
N GLU A 80 13.68 1.54 -21.49
CA GLU A 80 13.76 0.99 -22.85
C GLU A 80 12.83 1.76 -23.81
N ALA A 81 11.65 2.18 -23.35
CA ALA A 81 10.77 3.09 -24.07
C ALA A 81 11.32 4.53 -24.21
N GLY A 82 12.51 4.82 -23.67
CA GLY A 82 13.20 6.10 -23.79
C GLY A 82 12.73 7.16 -22.80
N TYR A 83 12.14 6.75 -21.66
CA TYR A 83 11.75 7.65 -20.59
C TYR A 83 12.86 7.83 -19.56
N ILE A 84 12.97 9.05 -19.05
CA ILE A 84 13.97 9.46 -18.07
C ILE A 84 13.32 9.46 -16.67
N PRO A 85 13.98 8.91 -15.64
CA PRO A 85 13.44 8.93 -14.29
C PRO A 85 13.31 10.36 -13.76
N CYS A 86 12.24 10.62 -13.03
CA CYS A 86 12.06 11.91 -12.36
C CYS A 86 13.20 12.16 -11.36
N LYS A 87 13.91 13.29 -11.49
CA LYS A 87 14.99 13.69 -10.55
C LYS A 87 14.53 13.81 -9.09
N ARG A 88 13.24 14.12 -8.88
CA ARG A 88 12.64 14.30 -7.55
C ARG A 88 12.18 12.99 -6.94
N CYS A 89 11.42 12.21 -7.71
CA CYS A 89 10.81 10.96 -7.25
C CYS A 89 11.81 9.78 -7.30
N LYS A 90 12.94 9.92 -8.02
CA LYS A 90 13.98 8.90 -8.29
C LYS A 90 13.43 7.47 -8.38
N PRO A 91 12.47 7.25 -9.30
CA PRO A 91 11.89 5.93 -9.52
C PRO A 91 12.86 4.94 -10.17
#